data_AF-A0A1C5SEF2-F1
#
_entry.id   AF-A0A1C5SEF2-F1
#
_cell.length_a   1.000
_cell.length_b   1.000
_cell.length_c   1.000
_cell.angle_alpha   90.00
_cell.angle_beta   90.00
_cell.angle_gamma   90.00
#
_symmetry.space_group_name_H-M   'P 1'
#
loop_
_entity.id
_entity.type
_entity.pdbx_description
1 polymer ?
#
loop_
_entity_poly.entity_id
_entity_poly.type
_entity_poly.pdbx_seq_one_letter_code
_entity_poly.pdbx_strand_id
1 'polypeptide(L)'
;MDEYGRLLPAVNRFPSAANGAGFGPLAEYVHSLGLKFGIHIMRGIPRQAVHQNTKIMNSDRHAREIAKTNSICAWNTDMYGVDPEKDGAREYYNSIFELYASWGVDFIKCDDIARELPHEESELIMLSKALHGCGRPMVLSLSPGPALLEKAELYKQISNMWRITDDFWDKWELLYDMFSRAEKWCTHAGAGHWPDADMLPVGPIRQVYDVNNWTNFTQDEQITMLTLWSIMRSPLMLGGELTGFDEFTMNLVTNSEILAMHANARHSHQVWRREIDGIEHALWIAADTKGGYYVAVFNLGDKDSGISIPLADLEIYDGVNGTELWSGEHVEEPKSLSVSLKSHGARAYHFTYN
;
A
#
# COMPACT_ATOMS: atom_id res chain seq x y z
N MET A 1 0.80 -27.31 -6.40
CA MET A 1 0.98 -26.92 -7.81
C MET A 1 0.20 -27.89 -8.65
N ASP A 2 -0.47 -27.42 -9.69
CA ASP A 2 -1.20 -28.28 -10.64
C ASP A 2 -0.27 -28.82 -11.75
N GLU A 3 -0.84 -29.58 -12.68
CA GLU A 3 -0.13 -30.16 -13.82
C GLU A 3 0.38 -29.13 -14.85
N TYR A 4 -0.08 -27.87 -14.75
CA TYR A 4 0.30 -26.77 -15.64
C TYR A 4 1.34 -25.83 -15.02
N GLY A 5 1.94 -26.22 -13.88
CA GLY A 5 2.97 -25.42 -13.21
C GLY A 5 2.42 -24.25 -12.40
N ARG A 6 1.11 -24.17 -12.14
CA ARG A 6 0.47 -23.08 -11.38
C ARG A 6 0.44 -23.42 -9.89
N LEU A 7 0.81 -22.47 -9.03
CA LEU A 7 0.77 -22.67 -7.58
C LEU A 7 -0.68 -22.76 -7.07
N LEU A 8 -0.91 -23.58 -6.04
CA LEU A 8 -2.22 -23.84 -5.46
C LEU A 8 -2.19 -23.63 -3.95
N PRO A 9 -3.33 -23.29 -3.30
CA PRO A 9 -3.41 -23.20 -1.85
C PRO A 9 -3.04 -24.54 -1.19
N ALA A 10 -2.28 -24.47 -0.09
CA ALA A 10 -1.93 -25.65 0.68
C ALA A 10 -3.14 -26.10 1.53
N VAL A 11 -3.68 -27.29 1.25
CA VAL A 11 -4.94 -27.78 1.86
C VAL A 11 -4.86 -27.93 3.37
N ASN A 12 -3.68 -28.20 3.94
CA ASN A 12 -3.50 -28.25 5.39
C ASN A 12 -3.72 -26.89 6.08
N ARG A 13 -3.51 -25.78 5.36
CA ARG A 13 -3.80 -24.41 5.84
C ARG A 13 -5.16 -23.90 5.38
N PHE A 14 -5.59 -24.34 4.19
CA PHE A 14 -6.88 -23.98 3.58
C PHE A 14 -7.67 -25.24 3.25
N PRO A 15 -8.35 -25.87 4.23
CA PRO A 15 -9.08 -27.11 3.99
C PRO A 15 -10.18 -27.00 2.92
N SER A 16 -10.75 -25.80 2.75
CA SER A 16 -11.73 -25.50 1.70
C SER A 16 -11.18 -25.61 0.28
N ALA A 17 -9.85 -25.62 0.10
CA ALA A 17 -9.20 -25.80 -1.20
C ALA A 17 -9.09 -27.27 -1.64
N ALA A 18 -9.57 -28.22 -0.82
CA ALA A 18 -9.56 -29.64 -1.13
C ALA A 18 -10.27 -29.95 -2.46
N ASN A 19 -9.94 -31.11 -3.05
CA ASN A 19 -10.53 -31.60 -4.30
C ASN A 19 -10.39 -30.64 -5.49
N GLY A 20 -9.34 -29.80 -5.51
CA GLY A 20 -9.06 -28.88 -6.60
C GLY A 20 -9.89 -27.59 -6.59
N ALA A 21 -10.61 -27.30 -5.50
CA ALA A 21 -11.43 -26.08 -5.40
C ALA A 21 -10.61 -24.77 -5.35
N GLY A 22 -9.33 -24.87 -4.97
CA GLY A 22 -8.44 -23.71 -4.86
C GLY A 22 -8.99 -22.67 -3.89
N PHE A 23 -8.89 -21.38 -4.23
CA PHE A 23 -9.43 -20.31 -3.37
C PHE A 23 -10.92 -20.01 -3.58
N GLY A 24 -11.59 -20.63 -4.56
CA GLY A 24 -12.99 -20.34 -4.89
C GLY A 24 -13.93 -20.29 -3.68
N PRO A 25 -14.01 -21.35 -2.86
CA PRO A 25 -14.90 -21.35 -1.69
C PRO A 25 -14.57 -20.29 -0.63
N LEU A 26 -13.29 -19.94 -0.46
CA LEU A 26 -12.87 -18.90 0.48
C LEU A 26 -13.23 -17.51 -0.05
N ALA A 27 -13.02 -17.26 -1.34
CA ALA A 27 -13.41 -16.02 -1.97
C ALA A 27 -14.93 -15.83 -1.95
N GLU A 28 -15.72 -16.87 -2.24
CA GLU A 28 -17.19 -16.86 -2.14
C GLU A 28 -17.65 -16.50 -0.72
N TYR A 29 -17.03 -17.08 0.31
CA TYR A 29 -17.32 -16.72 1.69
C TYR A 29 -17.05 -15.23 1.96
N VAL A 30 -15.89 -14.71 1.55
CA VAL A 30 -15.53 -13.30 1.71
C VAL A 30 -16.50 -12.39 0.95
N HIS A 31 -16.89 -12.74 -0.27
CA HIS A 31 -17.88 -12.00 -1.06
C HIS A 31 -19.27 -12.02 -0.42
N SER A 32 -19.66 -13.11 0.25
CA SER A 32 -20.95 -13.21 0.95
C SER A 32 -21.07 -12.20 2.10
N LEU A 33 -19.94 -11.70 2.61
CA LEU A 33 -19.86 -10.64 3.63
C LEU A 33 -19.86 -9.22 3.02
N GLY A 34 -19.97 -9.09 1.69
CA GLY A 34 -19.84 -7.81 0.98
C GLY A 34 -18.40 -7.30 0.86
N LEU A 35 -17.40 -8.15 1.14
CA LEU A 35 -15.97 -7.83 1.06
C LEU A 35 -15.36 -8.27 -0.27
N LYS A 36 -14.07 -7.95 -0.48
CA LYS A 36 -13.26 -8.35 -1.63
C LYS A 36 -12.14 -9.28 -1.20
N PHE A 37 -11.72 -10.18 -2.10
CA PHE A 37 -10.70 -11.20 -1.80
C PHE A 37 -9.38 -10.90 -2.52
N GLY A 38 -8.27 -10.91 -1.79
CA GLY A 38 -6.94 -10.64 -2.34
C GLY A 38 -5.94 -11.76 -2.05
N ILE A 39 -4.98 -11.96 -2.95
CA ILE A 39 -3.87 -12.90 -2.78
C ILE A 39 -2.52 -12.25 -3.07
N HIS A 40 -1.48 -12.84 -2.50
CA HIS A 40 -0.09 -12.51 -2.79
C HIS A 40 0.49 -13.54 -3.76
N ILE A 41 1.32 -13.07 -4.70
CA ILE A 41 2.06 -13.92 -5.63
C ILE A 41 3.52 -13.44 -5.70
N MET A 42 4.43 -14.38 -5.95
CA MET A 42 5.78 -14.06 -6.39
C MET A 42 5.81 -13.92 -7.92
N ARG A 43 6.60 -12.98 -8.45
CA ARG A 43 6.92 -12.92 -9.88
C ARG A 43 7.45 -14.28 -10.38
N GLY A 44 7.06 -14.63 -11.60
CA GLY A 44 7.72 -15.67 -12.37
C GLY A 44 7.03 -17.04 -12.36
N ILE A 45 7.84 -18.08 -12.51
CA ILE A 45 7.41 -19.48 -12.61
C ILE A 45 8.10 -20.36 -11.55
N PRO A 46 7.40 -21.31 -10.89
CA PRO A 46 8.00 -22.11 -9.83
C PRO A 46 9.22 -22.88 -10.31
N ARG A 47 10.32 -22.86 -9.55
CA ARG A 47 11.53 -23.63 -9.89
C ARG A 47 11.22 -25.12 -10.03
N GLN A 48 10.32 -25.64 -9.20
CA GLN A 48 9.84 -27.02 -9.31
C GLN A 48 9.15 -27.32 -10.67
N ALA A 49 8.38 -26.37 -11.22
CA ALA A 49 7.75 -26.51 -12.54
C ALA A 49 8.82 -26.60 -13.63
N VAL A 50 9.85 -25.75 -13.55
CA VAL A 50 11.00 -25.72 -14.46
C VAL A 50 11.82 -27.02 -14.39
N HIS A 51 12.08 -27.53 -13.18
CA HIS A 51 12.83 -28.77 -13.00
C HIS A 51 12.05 -29.99 -13.49
N GLN A 52 10.76 -30.08 -13.16
CA GLN A 52 9.87 -31.15 -13.62
C GLN A 52 9.46 -30.98 -15.10
N ASN A 53 9.74 -29.82 -15.68
CA ASN A 53 9.35 -29.42 -17.02
C ASN A 53 7.85 -29.63 -17.28
N THR A 54 7.00 -29.09 -16.40
CA THR A 54 5.55 -29.20 -16.53
C THR A 54 5.05 -28.50 -17.81
N LYS A 55 3.88 -28.91 -18.29
CA LYS A 55 3.23 -28.29 -19.45
C LYS A 55 2.78 -26.86 -19.12
N ILE A 56 2.67 -26.01 -20.12
CA ILE A 56 1.98 -24.72 -20.00
C ILE A 56 0.57 -24.89 -20.57
N MET A 57 -0.44 -24.42 -19.84
CA MET A 57 -1.83 -24.49 -20.29
C MET A 57 -2.00 -23.71 -21.61
N ASN A 58 -2.75 -24.27 -22.56
CA ASN A 58 -3.00 -23.66 -23.87
C ASN A 58 -1.74 -23.36 -24.71
N SER A 59 -0.66 -24.12 -24.47
CA SER A 59 0.59 -24.02 -25.24
C SER A 59 1.20 -25.41 -25.46
N ASP A 60 1.97 -25.59 -26.54
CA ASP A 60 2.81 -26.77 -26.76
C ASP A 60 4.15 -26.69 -26.00
N ARG A 61 4.38 -25.58 -25.28
CA ARG A 61 5.60 -25.27 -24.54
C ARG A 61 5.54 -25.79 -23.10
N HIS A 62 6.72 -25.92 -22.50
CA HIS A 62 6.88 -26.37 -21.12
C HIS A 62 7.63 -25.33 -20.28
N ALA A 63 7.50 -25.44 -18.97
CA ALA A 63 8.05 -24.48 -17.99
C ALA A 63 9.55 -24.17 -18.20
N ARG A 64 10.36 -25.15 -18.60
CA ARG A 64 11.81 -24.94 -18.82
C ARG A 64 12.12 -24.09 -20.05
N GLU A 65 11.24 -24.06 -21.03
CA GLU A 65 11.43 -23.30 -22.27
C GLU A 65 11.23 -21.80 -22.09
N ILE A 66 10.47 -21.39 -21.06
CA ILE A 66 10.12 -19.99 -20.78
C ILE A 66 10.84 -19.40 -19.57
N ALA A 67 11.60 -20.21 -18.82
CA ALA A 67 12.24 -19.76 -17.59
C ALA A 67 13.52 -18.94 -17.86
N LYS A 68 13.60 -17.76 -17.25
CA LYS A 68 14.80 -16.92 -17.17
C LYS A 68 15.59 -17.29 -15.91
N THR A 69 16.38 -18.35 -15.98
CA THR A 69 17.00 -18.98 -14.79
C THR A 69 18.07 -18.15 -14.08
N ASN A 70 18.58 -17.09 -14.73
CA ASN A 70 19.45 -16.09 -14.11
C ASN A 70 18.67 -14.91 -13.50
N SER A 71 17.35 -14.91 -13.58
CA SER A 71 16.47 -13.98 -12.89
C SER A 71 15.83 -14.69 -11.70
N ILE A 72 16.20 -14.27 -10.50
CA ILE A 72 15.79 -14.89 -9.23
C ILE A 72 15.48 -13.81 -8.21
N CYS A 73 14.56 -14.14 -7.30
CA CYS A 73 14.37 -13.38 -6.07
C CYS A 73 15.54 -13.64 -5.12
N ALA A 74 16.12 -12.58 -4.55
CA ALA A 74 17.28 -12.69 -3.65
C ALA A 74 16.91 -13.23 -2.25
N TRP A 75 15.64 -13.09 -1.85
CA TRP A 75 15.15 -13.39 -0.50
C TRP A 75 14.12 -14.53 -0.46
N ASN A 76 13.69 -15.03 -1.63
CA ASN A 76 12.79 -16.18 -1.75
C ASN A 76 13.25 -17.12 -2.88
N THR A 77 13.16 -18.43 -2.67
CA THR A 77 13.70 -19.44 -3.58
C THR A 77 12.65 -20.14 -4.46
N ASP A 78 11.39 -19.73 -4.39
CA ASP A 78 10.27 -20.45 -4.99
C ASP A 78 10.28 -20.35 -6.52
N MET A 79 10.71 -19.21 -7.07
CA MET A 79 10.51 -18.87 -8.48
C MET A 79 11.82 -18.64 -9.25
N TYR A 80 11.75 -18.84 -10.56
CA TYR A 80 12.59 -18.18 -11.56
C TYR A 80 11.75 -17.10 -12.27
N GLY A 81 12.39 -16.07 -12.83
CA GLY A 81 11.71 -15.15 -13.75
C GLY A 81 11.18 -15.87 -15.00
N VAL A 82 10.16 -15.29 -15.64
CA VAL A 82 9.66 -15.73 -16.96
C VAL A 82 10.24 -14.81 -18.03
N ASP A 83 10.85 -15.40 -19.06
CA ASP A 83 11.42 -14.68 -20.20
C ASP A 83 10.31 -14.25 -21.18
N PRO A 84 9.97 -12.94 -21.28
CA PRO A 84 8.86 -12.47 -22.11
C PRO A 84 9.07 -12.67 -23.62
N GLU A 85 10.30 -12.95 -24.05
CA GLU A 85 10.63 -13.20 -25.46
C GLU A 85 10.41 -14.66 -25.88
N LYS A 86 10.05 -15.55 -24.95
CA LYS A 86 9.80 -16.96 -25.24
C LYS A 86 8.34 -17.22 -25.58
N ASP A 87 8.12 -17.98 -26.65
CA ASP A 87 6.82 -18.60 -26.94
C ASP A 87 6.34 -19.37 -25.70
N GLY A 88 5.07 -19.22 -25.30
CA GLY A 88 4.52 -19.85 -24.10
C GLY A 88 4.56 -18.96 -22.85
N ALA A 89 5.38 -17.91 -22.81
CA ALA A 89 5.49 -17.03 -21.63
C ALA A 89 4.19 -16.26 -21.36
N ARG A 90 3.52 -15.80 -22.43
CA ARG A 90 2.24 -15.10 -22.32
C ARG A 90 1.13 -16.06 -21.93
N GLU A 91 1.09 -17.24 -22.54
CA GLU A 91 0.13 -18.29 -22.23
C GLU A 91 0.23 -18.72 -20.77
N TYR A 92 1.45 -18.79 -20.22
CA TYR A 92 1.66 -19.07 -18.80
C TYR A 92 1.00 -18.01 -17.91
N TYR A 93 1.32 -16.72 -18.07
CA TYR A 93 0.68 -15.67 -17.27
C TYR A 93 -0.84 -15.57 -17.50
N ASN A 94 -1.32 -15.75 -18.73
CA ASN A 94 -2.75 -15.82 -19.01
C ASN A 94 -3.42 -16.93 -18.20
N SER A 95 -2.83 -18.13 -18.19
CA SER A 95 -3.37 -19.29 -17.45
C SER A 95 -3.38 -19.09 -15.93
N ILE A 96 -2.45 -18.27 -15.42
CA ILE A 96 -2.37 -17.89 -14.00
C ILE A 96 -3.54 -16.96 -13.65
N PHE A 97 -3.78 -15.91 -14.43
CA PHE A 97 -4.89 -14.99 -14.16
C PHE A 97 -6.26 -15.56 -14.51
N GLU A 98 -6.37 -16.48 -15.47
CA GLU A 98 -7.57 -17.30 -15.68
C GLU A 98 -7.91 -18.13 -14.43
N LEU A 99 -6.90 -18.74 -13.80
CA LEU A 99 -7.09 -19.48 -12.55
C LEU A 99 -7.58 -18.56 -11.43
N TYR A 100 -6.95 -17.41 -11.24
CA TYR A 100 -7.34 -16.45 -10.20
C TYR A 100 -8.73 -15.85 -10.45
N ALA A 101 -9.08 -15.61 -11.72
CA ALA A 101 -10.42 -15.21 -12.11
C ALA A 101 -11.46 -16.29 -11.79
N SER A 102 -11.14 -17.56 -12.03
CA SER A 102 -12.02 -18.70 -11.69
C SER A 102 -12.26 -18.85 -10.18
N TRP A 103 -11.32 -18.40 -9.35
CA TRP A 103 -11.49 -18.36 -7.90
C TRP A 103 -12.20 -17.11 -7.40
N GLY A 104 -12.50 -16.14 -8.25
CA GLY A 104 -13.12 -14.88 -7.82
C GLY A 104 -12.18 -13.90 -7.13
N VAL A 105 -10.86 -13.96 -7.37
CA VAL A 105 -9.91 -12.99 -6.80
C VAL A 105 -10.21 -11.56 -7.30
N ASP A 106 -10.13 -10.56 -6.42
CA ASP A 106 -10.34 -9.12 -6.73
C ASP A 106 -9.05 -8.29 -6.63
N PHE A 107 -8.01 -8.81 -5.98
CA PHE A 107 -6.78 -8.07 -5.68
C PHE A 107 -5.56 -8.99 -5.72
N ILE A 108 -4.49 -8.53 -6.38
CA ILE A 108 -3.21 -9.24 -6.49
C ILE A 108 -2.10 -8.34 -5.96
N LYS A 109 -1.37 -8.79 -4.93
CA LYS A 109 -0.06 -8.23 -4.58
C LYS A 109 1.03 -9.08 -5.22
N CYS A 110 1.71 -8.55 -6.23
CA CYS A 110 2.84 -9.20 -6.88
C CYS A 110 4.15 -8.72 -6.24
N ASP A 111 4.93 -9.65 -5.70
CA ASP A 111 6.24 -9.40 -5.11
C ASP A 111 7.40 -9.70 -6.07
N ASP A 112 8.61 -9.32 -5.65
CA ASP A 112 9.85 -9.47 -6.43
C ASP A 112 9.73 -8.80 -7.81
N ILE A 113 9.03 -7.66 -7.90
CA ILE A 113 8.77 -6.99 -9.18
C ILE A 113 9.05 -5.49 -9.15
N ALA A 114 8.65 -4.74 -8.12
CA ALA A 114 8.74 -3.28 -8.15
C ALA A 114 10.20 -2.76 -8.08
N ARG A 115 11.00 -3.29 -7.15
CA ARG A 115 12.45 -3.01 -7.02
C ARG A 115 13.26 -3.55 -8.19
N GLU A 116 12.78 -4.57 -8.88
CA GLU A 116 13.49 -5.23 -9.98
C GLU A 116 13.49 -4.42 -11.28
N LEU A 117 12.81 -3.26 -11.32
CA LEU A 117 12.92 -2.35 -12.46
C LEU A 117 14.31 -1.71 -12.51
N PRO A 118 14.85 -1.43 -13.71
CA PRO A 118 14.27 -1.70 -15.03
C PRO A 118 14.51 -3.14 -15.55
N HIS A 119 15.17 -4.01 -14.78
CA HIS A 119 15.62 -5.34 -15.24
C HIS A 119 14.47 -6.28 -15.61
N GLU A 120 13.37 -6.24 -14.85
CA GLU A 120 12.18 -7.09 -15.07
C GLU A 120 10.96 -6.31 -15.58
N GLU A 121 11.19 -5.16 -16.22
CA GLU A 121 10.15 -4.30 -16.77
C GLU A 121 9.26 -5.02 -17.81
N SER A 122 9.87 -5.75 -18.74
CA SER A 122 9.11 -6.48 -19.77
C SER A 122 8.22 -7.59 -19.19
N GLU A 123 8.69 -8.25 -18.13
CA GLU A 123 7.90 -9.27 -17.42
C GLU A 123 6.72 -8.63 -16.68
N LEU A 124 6.94 -7.50 -16.01
CA LEU A 124 5.89 -6.74 -15.36
C LEU A 124 4.80 -6.30 -16.36
N ILE A 125 5.19 -5.80 -17.53
CA ILE A 125 4.23 -5.41 -18.58
C ILE A 125 3.42 -6.62 -19.06
N MET A 126 4.06 -7.78 -19.26
CA MET A 126 3.38 -9.00 -19.67
C MET A 126 2.40 -9.49 -18.60
N LEU A 127 2.82 -9.51 -17.33
CA LEU A 127 1.98 -9.87 -16.18
C LEU A 127 0.76 -8.94 -16.07
N SER A 128 0.97 -7.62 -16.15
CA SER A 128 -0.11 -6.62 -16.11
C SER A 128 -1.11 -6.81 -17.25
N LYS A 129 -0.64 -7.07 -18.48
CA LYS A 129 -1.53 -7.35 -19.63
C LYS A 129 -2.35 -8.62 -19.44
N ALA A 130 -1.75 -9.68 -18.91
CA ALA A 130 -2.46 -10.93 -18.63
C ALA A 130 -3.55 -10.74 -17.55
N LEU A 131 -3.24 -9.98 -16.49
CA LEU A 131 -4.21 -9.61 -15.46
C LEU A 131 -5.39 -8.83 -16.05
N HIS A 132 -5.13 -7.77 -16.82
CA HIS A 132 -6.21 -6.99 -17.45
C HIS A 132 -6.99 -7.77 -18.52
N GLY A 133 -6.37 -8.78 -19.13
CA GLY A 133 -6.97 -9.60 -20.19
C GLY A 133 -7.82 -10.79 -19.71
N CYS A 134 -7.80 -11.14 -18.42
CA CYS A 134 -8.44 -12.37 -17.91
C CYS A 134 -9.98 -12.32 -17.80
N GLY A 135 -10.61 -11.19 -18.14
CA GLY A 135 -12.07 -11.02 -18.11
C GLY A 135 -12.68 -10.75 -16.73
N ARG A 136 -11.86 -10.59 -15.68
CA ARG A 136 -12.29 -10.17 -14.33
C ARG A 136 -11.49 -8.95 -13.87
N PRO A 137 -12.13 -7.86 -13.43
CA PRO A 137 -11.42 -6.73 -12.82
C PRO A 137 -10.68 -7.18 -11.55
N MET A 138 -9.36 -7.03 -11.56
CA MET A 138 -8.50 -7.26 -10.40
C MET A 138 -7.62 -6.04 -10.17
N VAL A 139 -7.45 -5.64 -8.92
CA VAL A 139 -6.51 -4.59 -8.52
C VAL A 139 -5.09 -5.16 -8.53
N LEU A 140 -4.13 -4.47 -9.14
CA LEU A 140 -2.72 -4.86 -9.12
C LEU A 140 -1.89 -3.98 -8.18
N SER A 141 -1.28 -4.61 -7.19
CA SER A 141 -0.31 -4.04 -6.25
C SER A 141 1.08 -4.60 -6.51
N LEU A 142 2.10 -3.73 -6.56
CA LEU A 142 3.49 -4.11 -6.82
C LEU A 142 4.38 -3.99 -5.58
N SER A 143 5.25 -4.98 -5.37
CA SER A 143 6.13 -5.13 -4.21
C SER A 143 7.48 -5.78 -4.60
N PRO A 144 8.54 -5.64 -3.79
CA PRO A 144 8.71 -4.60 -2.78
C PRO A 144 9.24 -3.31 -3.43
N GLY A 145 9.24 -2.20 -2.69
CA GLY A 145 10.00 -1.00 -3.07
C GLY A 145 11.48 -1.13 -2.69
N PRO A 146 12.28 -0.05 -2.76
CA PRO A 146 11.84 1.29 -3.17
C PRO A 146 11.60 1.33 -4.69
N ALA A 147 10.41 1.79 -5.07
CA ALA A 147 10.08 2.05 -6.47
C ALA A 147 10.97 3.17 -7.05
N LEU A 148 11.25 3.08 -8.35
CA LEU A 148 12.05 4.06 -9.09
C LEU A 148 11.18 5.24 -9.53
N LEU A 149 11.52 6.46 -9.12
CA LEU A 149 10.72 7.65 -9.44
C LEU A 149 10.67 7.91 -10.95
N GLU A 150 11.76 7.64 -11.67
CA GLU A 150 11.85 7.71 -13.12
C GLU A 150 10.93 6.72 -13.87
N LYS A 151 10.36 5.72 -13.16
CA LYS A 151 9.37 4.77 -13.68
C LYS A 151 7.95 5.09 -13.27
N ALA A 152 7.69 6.24 -12.64
CA ALA A 152 6.36 6.60 -12.14
C ALA A 152 5.27 6.52 -13.21
N GLU A 153 5.52 7.00 -14.44
CA GLU A 153 4.52 6.92 -15.52
C GLU A 153 4.24 5.50 -15.98
N LEU A 154 5.24 4.62 -15.93
CA LEU A 154 5.01 3.20 -16.17
C LEU A 154 4.11 2.63 -15.08
N TYR A 155 4.47 2.78 -13.80
CA TYR A 155 3.66 2.24 -12.70
C TYR A 155 2.18 2.66 -12.78
N LYS A 156 1.90 3.93 -13.09
CA LYS A 156 0.53 4.44 -13.31
C LYS A 156 -0.24 3.74 -14.43
N GLN A 157 0.44 3.31 -15.48
CA GLN A 157 -0.17 2.66 -16.64
C GLN A 157 -0.46 1.17 -16.41
N ILE A 158 0.36 0.50 -15.61
CA ILE A 158 0.36 -0.96 -15.51
C ILE A 158 -0.12 -1.50 -14.16
N SER A 159 -0.19 -0.69 -13.10
CA SER A 159 -0.70 -1.13 -11.80
C SER A 159 -1.60 -0.10 -11.13
N ASN A 160 -2.30 -0.53 -10.08
CA ASN A 160 -3.12 0.34 -9.27
C ASN A 160 -2.37 0.91 -8.07
N MET A 161 -1.36 0.19 -7.58
CA MET A 161 -0.51 0.64 -6.49
C MET A 161 0.88 0.02 -6.57
N TRP A 162 1.87 0.69 -6.00
CA TRP A 162 3.27 0.23 -5.98
C TRP A 162 3.99 0.73 -4.73
N ARG A 163 4.71 -0.19 -4.08
CA ARG A 163 5.47 0.09 -2.86
C ARG A 163 6.56 1.12 -3.09
N ILE A 164 6.52 2.24 -2.36
CA ILE A 164 7.55 3.30 -2.44
C ILE A 164 8.74 3.04 -1.51
N THR A 165 8.66 2.00 -0.68
CA THR A 165 9.65 1.62 0.32
C THR A 165 9.88 0.10 0.33
N ASP A 166 11.01 -0.32 0.91
CA ASP A 166 11.14 -1.67 1.44
C ASP A 166 10.13 -1.91 2.59
N ASP A 167 10.04 -3.14 3.09
CA ASP A 167 9.02 -3.54 4.06
C ASP A 167 8.98 -2.60 5.26
N PHE A 168 7.80 -2.02 5.47
CA PHE A 168 7.53 -1.08 6.55
C PHE A 168 7.15 -1.84 7.83
N TRP A 169 7.73 -1.41 8.94
CA TRP A 169 7.54 -2.00 10.25
C TRP A 169 7.41 -0.90 11.31
N ASP A 170 7.06 -1.33 12.52
CA ASP A 170 6.82 -0.53 13.72
C ASP A 170 8.11 0.05 14.32
N LYS A 171 8.84 0.82 13.52
CA LYS A 171 10.07 1.51 13.94
C LYS A 171 10.00 2.97 13.50
N TRP A 172 10.27 3.88 14.44
CA TRP A 172 10.25 5.33 14.18
C TRP A 172 11.12 5.72 12.98
N GLU A 173 12.32 5.15 12.85
CA GLU A 173 13.24 5.39 11.73
C GLU A 173 12.59 5.18 10.35
N LEU A 174 11.74 4.14 10.22
CA LEU A 174 11.06 3.84 8.96
C LEU A 174 9.90 4.82 8.70
N LEU A 175 9.19 5.22 9.76
CA LEU A 175 8.11 6.21 9.69
C LEU A 175 8.67 7.59 9.34
N TYR A 176 9.77 7.99 9.98
CA TYR A 176 10.51 9.20 9.70
C TYR A 176 11.00 9.24 8.24
N ASP A 177 11.63 8.17 7.76
CA ASP A 177 12.08 8.06 6.37
C ASP A 177 10.92 8.15 5.35
N MET A 178 9.71 7.77 5.75
CA MET A 178 8.54 7.85 4.88
C MET A 178 8.20 9.28 4.48
N PHE A 179 8.48 10.30 5.31
CA PHE A 179 8.21 11.69 4.97
C PHE A 179 8.94 12.13 3.69
N SER A 180 10.19 11.74 3.52
CA SER A 180 11.00 12.05 2.33
C SER A 180 10.54 11.27 1.09
N ARG A 181 9.94 10.09 1.28
CA ARG A 181 9.35 9.30 0.18
C ARG A 181 7.99 9.88 -0.22
N ALA A 182 7.14 10.18 0.76
CA ALA A 182 5.84 10.79 0.57
C ALA A 182 5.95 12.12 -0.18
N GLU A 183 6.89 12.99 0.20
CA GLU A 183 7.16 14.26 -0.49
C GLU A 183 7.36 14.05 -2.00
N LYS A 184 8.18 13.07 -2.39
CA LYS A 184 8.49 12.78 -3.80
C LYS A 184 7.32 12.13 -4.54
N TRP A 185 6.59 11.25 -3.87
CA TRP A 185 5.57 10.42 -4.50
C TRP A 185 4.16 11.00 -4.46
N CYS A 186 3.84 11.95 -3.58
CA CYS A 186 2.49 12.48 -3.40
C CYS A 186 1.86 13.03 -4.69
N THR A 187 2.66 13.64 -5.57
CA THR A 187 2.21 14.16 -6.87
C THR A 187 1.85 13.07 -7.89
N HIS A 188 2.21 11.82 -7.62
CA HIS A 188 1.88 10.66 -8.45
C HIS A 188 0.65 9.89 -7.93
N ALA A 189 0.06 10.29 -6.80
CA ALA A 189 -1.19 9.73 -6.30
C ALA A 189 -2.39 10.30 -7.07
N GLY A 190 -3.26 9.42 -7.56
CA GLY A 190 -4.42 9.83 -8.34
C GLY A 190 -5.39 8.69 -8.60
N ALA A 191 -6.52 9.02 -9.22
CA ALA A 191 -7.59 8.06 -9.46
C ALA A 191 -7.07 6.82 -10.20
N GLY A 192 -7.04 5.69 -9.49
CA GLY A 192 -6.63 4.40 -10.05
C GLY A 192 -5.13 4.08 -9.94
N HIS A 193 -4.29 4.98 -9.42
CA HIS A 193 -2.85 4.78 -9.28
C HIS A 193 -2.30 5.40 -7.98
N TRP A 194 -1.83 4.57 -7.06
CA TRP A 194 -1.53 4.95 -5.68
C TRP A 194 -0.11 4.53 -5.28
N PRO A 195 0.81 5.50 -5.07
CA PRO A 195 2.05 5.20 -4.36
C PRO A 195 1.74 4.63 -2.98
N ASP A 196 2.28 3.45 -2.70
CA ASP A 196 1.96 2.66 -1.52
C ASP A 196 3.07 2.79 -0.47
N ALA A 197 2.73 3.43 0.65
CA ALA A 197 3.59 3.56 1.83
C ALA A 197 3.65 2.26 2.68
N ASP A 198 3.06 1.17 2.17
CA ASP A 198 3.00 -0.17 2.76
C ASP A 198 1.97 -0.31 3.89
N MET A 199 1.82 -1.54 4.36
CA MET A 199 0.84 -1.96 5.36
C MET A 199 1.04 -1.24 6.71
N LEU A 200 -0.05 -1.11 7.47
CA LEU A 200 -0.11 -0.45 8.77
C LEU A 200 0.18 -1.47 9.90
N PRO A 201 1.34 -1.41 10.58
CA PRO A 201 1.68 -2.31 11.67
C PRO A 201 1.05 -1.82 12.99
N VAL A 202 -0.28 -1.88 13.09
CA VAL A 202 -1.06 -1.48 14.28
C VAL A 202 -1.65 -2.69 15.02
N GLY A 203 -1.89 -2.54 16.32
CA GLY A 203 -2.45 -3.61 17.15
C GLY A 203 -1.56 -4.86 17.24
N PRO A 204 -2.14 -6.06 17.36
CA PRO A 204 -1.40 -7.32 17.44
C PRO A 204 -0.85 -7.78 16.08
N ILE A 205 0.44 -7.55 15.81
CA ILE A 205 1.24 -8.06 14.69
C ILE A 205 2.07 -9.29 15.08
N ARG A 206 2.96 -9.82 14.23
CA ARG A 206 3.97 -10.86 14.59
C ARG A 206 3.42 -12.15 15.24
N GLN A 207 2.15 -12.51 15.02
CA GLN A 207 1.45 -13.62 15.69
C GLN A 207 2.16 -14.98 15.67
N VAL A 208 2.99 -15.24 14.64
CA VAL A 208 3.72 -16.50 14.47
C VAL A 208 5.21 -16.41 14.79
N TYR A 209 5.73 -15.21 15.07
CA TYR A 209 7.16 -14.94 15.20
C TYR A 209 7.57 -14.51 16.61
N ASP A 210 6.66 -13.87 17.36
CA ASP A 210 7.00 -13.24 18.63
C ASP A 210 5.83 -13.36 19.63
N VAL A 211 6.16 -13.58 20.90
CA VAL A 211 5.19 -13.51 22.01
C VAL A 211 4.81 -12.06 22.27
N ASN A 212 5.75 -11.12 22.07
CA ASN A 212 5.49 -9.68 22.08
C ASN A 212 4.93 -9.28 20.71
N ASN A 213 3.64 -9.57 20.56
CA ASN A 213 2.93 -9.45 19.30
C ASN A 213 2.32 -8.05 19.11
N TRP A 214 2.44 -7.10 20.05
CA TRP A 214 1.88 -5.75 19.88
C TRP A 214 2.81 -4.83 19.09
N THR A 215 2.26 -3.85 18.37
CA THR A 215 3.06 -2.81 17.70
C THR A 215 3.96 -2.05 18.69
N ASN A 216 5.20 -1.77 18.30
CA ASN A 216 6.15 -0.97 19.07
C ASN A 216 5.91 0.54 18.88
N PHE A 217 5.06 0.96 17.94
CA PHE A 217 4.72 2.36 17.80
C PHE A 217 3.91 2.85 19.00
N THR A 218 4.30 4.01 19.51
CA THR A 218 3.49 4.79 20.45
C THR A 218 2.16 5.22 19.80
N GLN A 219 1.19 5.64 20.62
CA GLN A 219 -0.08 6.15 20.09
C GLN A 219 0.12 7.37 19.19
N ASP A 220 1.05 8.27 19.56
CA ASP A 220 1.41 9.45 18.76
C ASP A 220 2.03 9.07 17.41
N GLU A 221 2.92 8.07 17.36
CA GLU A 221 3.49 7.56 16.12
C GLU A 221 2.44 6.89 15.22
N GLN A 222 1.47 6.18 15.81
CA GLN A 222 0.35 5.59 15.06
C GLN A 222 -0.57 6.67 14.46
N ILE A 223 -0.84 7.74 15.20
CA ILE A 223 -1.57 8.92 14.71
C ILE A 223 -0.79 9.60 13.59
N THR A 224 0.53 9.79 13.76
CA THR A 224 1.41 10.36 12.74
C THR A 224 1.41 9.55 11.46
N MET A 225 1.56 8.22 11.57
CA MET A 225 1.50 7.30 10.44
C MET A 225 0.17 7.42 9.71
N LEU A 226 -0.95 7.25 10.41
CA LEU A 226 -2.26 7.25 9.73
C LEU A 226 -2.60 8.64 9.16
N THR A 227 -2.15 9.72 9.79
CA THR A 227 -2.30 11.08 9.27
C THR A 227 -1.51 11.26 7.97
N LEU A 228 -0.23 10.85 7.93
CA LEU A 228 0.61 10.94 6.72
C LEU A 228 0.04 10.07 5.60
N TRP A 229 -0.29 8.81 5.88
CA TRP A 229 -0.86 7.87 4.89
C TRP A 229 -2.18 8.42 4.33
N SER A 230 -3.00 9.04 5.18
CA SER A 230 -4.29 9.60 4.77
C SER A 230 -4.13 10.84 3.89
N ILE A 231 -3.32 11.83 4.29
CA ILE A 231 -3.16 13.06 3.50
C ILE A 231 -2.44 12.78 2.17
N MET A 232 -1.45 11.88 2.14
CA MET A 232 -0.77 11.48 0.90
C MET A 232 -1.59 10.49 0.05
N ARG A 233 -2.68 9.95 0.61
CA ARG A 233 -3.59 8.98 -0.01
C ARG A 233 -2.92 7.65 -0.37
N SER A 234 -2.07 7.16 0.51
CA SER A 234 -1.58 5.78 0.45
C SER A 234 -2.74 4.81 0.62
N PRO A 235 -2.73 3.63 -0.02
CA PRO A 235 -3.60 2.52 0.38
C PRO A 235 -3.45 2.24 1.88
N LEU A 236 -4.58 1.89 2.53
CA LEU A 236 -4.63 1.58 3.96
C LEU A 236 -4.88 0.08 4.12
N MET A 237 -3.82 -0.69 4.36
CA MET A 237 -3.87 -2.14 4.55
C MET A 237 -3.48 -2.48 5.99
N LEU A 238 -4.41 -2.97 6.80
CA LEU A 238 -4.15 -3.32 8.21
C LEU A 238 -3.32 -4.60 8.30
N GLY A 239 -2.17 -4.54 8.98
CA GLY A 239 -1.27 -5.67 9.17
C GLY A 239 -1.47 -6.45 10.48
N GLY A 240 -2.26 -5.91 11.41
CA GLY A 240 -2.55 -6.54 12.70
C GLY A 240 -3.73 -7.53 12.65
N GLU A 241 -3.76 -8.45 13.61
CA GLU A 241 -4.89 -9.34 13.88
C GLU A 241 -6.09 -8.54 14.41
N LEU A 242 -7.08 -8.31 13.54
CA LEU A 242 -8.22 -7.43 13.79
C LEU A 242 -9.04 -7.84 15.02
N THR A 243 -9.14 -9.14 15.33
CA THR A 243 -9.92 -9.64 16.48
C THR A 243 -9.28 -9.30 17.84
N GLY A 244 -8.03 -8.87 17.84
CA GLY A 244 -7.31 -8.44 19.05
C GLY A 244 -7.13 -6.93 19.17
N PHE A 245 -7.81 -6.11 18.36
CA PHE A 245 -7.73 -4.65 18.47
C PHE A 245 -8.33 -4.16 19.79
N ASP A 246 -7.61 -3.25 20.44
CA ASP A 246 -8.11 -2.51 21.60
C ASP A 246 -8.94 -1.29 21.16
N GLU A 247 -9.51 -0.58 22.14
CA GLU A 247 -10.35 0.59 21.87
C GLU A 247 -9.57 1.70 21.14
N PHE A 248 -8.31 1.94 21.53
CA PHE A 248 -7.48 2.92 20.84
C PHE A 248 -7.25 2.55 19.38
N THR A 249 -6.82 1.32 19.09
CA THR A 249 -6.54 0.86 17.72
C THR A 249 -7.82 0.86 16.88
N MET A 250 -8.95 0.48 17.46
CA MET A 250 -10.24 0.55 16.78
C MET A 250 -10.61 2.01 16.43
N ASN A 251 -10.49 2.93 17.39
CA ASN A 251 -10.79 4.36 17.15
C ASN A 251 -9.82 4.98 16.14
N LEU A 252 -8.54 4.59 16.16
CA LEU A 252 -7.54 5.02 15.20
C LEU A 252 -7.98 4.68 13.76
N VAL A 253 -8.36 3.43 13.50
CA VAL A 253 -8.66 2.94 12.14
C VAL A 253 -10.11 3.20 11.68
N THR A 254 -10.97 3.70 12.57
CA THR A 254 -12.38 4.02 12.28
C THR A 254 -12.72 5.50 12.38
N ASN A 255 -11.75 6.39 12.62
CA ASN A 255 -11.99 7.83 12.63
C ASN A 255 -12.51 8.31 11.27
N SER A 256 -13.78 8.70 11.22
CA SER A 256 -14.48 9.07 9.98
C SER A 256 -13.91 10.30 9.30
N GLU A 257 -13.37 11.26 10.06
CA GLU A 257 -12.84 12.51 9.53
C GLU A 257 -11.47 12.28 8.85
N ILE A 258 -10.63 11.43 9.44
CA ILE A 258 -9.35 11.03 8.83
C ILE A 258 -9.56 10.18 7.58
N LEU A 259 -10.54 9.26 7.61
CA LEU A 259 -10.93 8.50 6.43
C LEU A 259 -11.56 9.39 5.35
N ALA A 260 -12.30 10.44 5.74
CA ALA A 260 -12.81 11.42 4.80
C ALA A 260 -11.66 12.21 4.14
N MET A 261 -10.64 12.62 4.90
CA MET A 261 -9.43 13.23 4.35
C MET A 261 -8.76 12.31 3.32
N HIS A 262 -8.57 11.02 3.65
CA HIS A 262 -8.01 10.04 2.70
C HIS A 262 -8.80 9.94 1.39
N ALA A 263 -10.13 9.87 1.48
CA ALA A 263 -11.00 9.74 0.32
C ALA A 263 -11.03 11.03 -0.54
N ASN A 264 -11.02 12.19 0.10
CA ASN A 264 -11.37 13.45 -0.54
C ASN A 264 -10.18 14.38 -0.81
N ALA A 265 -9.01 14.15 -0.21
CA ALA A 265 -7.82 14.96 -0.46
C ALA A 265 -7.42 14.94 -1.95
N ARG A 266 -7.02 16.10 -2.48
CA ARG A 266 -6.48 16.28 -3.83
C ARG A 266 -5.31 17.25 -3.78
N HIS A 267 -4.39 17.11 -4.73
CA HIS A 267 -3.20 17.97 -4.80
C HIS A 267 -2.41 17.98 -3.49
N SER A 268 -2.34 16.85 -2.80
CA SER A 268 -1.60 16.71 -1.55
C SER A 268 -0.12 16.96 -1.78
N HIS A 269 0.48 17.84 -0.98
CA HIS A 269 1.92 18.10 -1.03
C HIS A 269 2.43 18.63 0.31
N GLN A 270 3.73 18.47 0.54
CA GLN A 270 4.44 19.12 1.63
C GLN A 270 4.60 20.60 1.30
N VAL A 271 4.21 21.47 2.24
CA VAL A 271 4.40 22.92 2.16
C VAL A 271 5.82 23.27 2.59
N TRP A 272 6.24 22.74 3.73
CA TRP A 272 7.62 22.83 4.20
C TRP A 272 7.95 21.69 5.17
N ARG A 273 9.25 21.45 5.32
CA ARG A 273 9.86 20.66 6.39
C ARG A 273 11.08 21.42 6.89
N ARG A 274 11.07 21.80 8.18
CA ARG A 274 12.10 22.67 8.76
C ARG A 274 12.19 22.51 10.26
N GLU A 275 13.30 22.98 10.83
CA GLU A 275 13.48 23.06 12.27
C GLU A 275 12.85 24.36 12.83
N ILE A 276 12.08 24.25 13.90
CA ILE A 276 11.52 25.36 14.69
C ILE A 276 11.87 25.08 16.15
N ASP A 277 12.57 26.01 16.80
CA ASP A 277 13.02 25.89 18.20
C ASP A 277 13.78 24.58 18.52
N GLY A 278 14.59 24.10 17.56
CA GLY A 278 15.40 22.89 17.74
C GLY A 278 14.66 21.58 17.51
N ILE A 279 13.45 21.62 16.93
CA ILE A 279 12.60 20.45 16.65
C ILE A 279 12.23 20.49 15.17
N GLU A 280 12.37 19.37 14.46
CA GLU A 280 11.97 19.27 13.06
C GLU A 280 10.44 19.09 12.95
N HIS A 281 9.81 19.89 12.10
CA HIS A 281 8.39 19.81 11.81
C HIS A 281 8.16 19.65 10.30
N ALA A 282 7.03 19.04 9.94
CA ALA A 282 6.54 19.02 8.58
C ALA A 282 5.10 19.56 8.52
N LEU A 283 4.82 20.34 7.48
CA LEU A 283 3.50 20.87 7.16
C LEU A 283 3.05 20.34 5.81
N TRP A 284 1.85 19.80 5.76
CA TRP A 284 1.21 19.29 4.55
C TRP A 284 -0.14 19.95 4.33
N ILE A 285 -0.51 20.10 3.05
CA ILE A 285 -1.82 20.59 2.65
C ILE A 285 -2.38 19.73 1.52
N ALA A 286 -3.70 19.62 1.47
CA ALA A 286 -4.46 19.09 0.33
C ALA A 286 -5.76 19.87 0.17
N ALA A 287 -6.26 19.98 -1.07
CA ALA A 287 -7.61 20.47 -1.32
C ALA A 287 -8.65 19.37 -1.01
N ASP A 288 -9.82 19.74 -0.48
CA ASP A 288 -10.98 18.83 -0.39
C ASP A 288 -11.78 18.91 -1.71
N THR A 289 -12.12 17.76 -2.29
CA THR A 289 -13.12 17.66 -3.37
C THR A 289 -14.48 18.30 -3.07
N LYS A 290 -14.84 18.49 -1.79
CA LYS A 290 -16.08 19.14 -1.35
C LYS A 290 -15.91 20.64 -1.07
N GLY A 291 -14.70 21.18 -1.23
CA GLY A 291 -14.35 22.58 -0.96
C GLY A 291 -13.64 22.75 0.37
N GLY A 292 -12.70 23.68 0.42
CA GLY A 292 -11.82 23.88 1.57
C GLY A 292 -10.52 23.08 1.46
N TYR A 293 -9.83 22.93 2.60
CA TYR A 293 -8.49 22.35 2.67
C TYR A 293 -8.33 21.41 3.85
N TYR A 294 -7.59 20.32 3.63
CA TYR A 294 -6.99 19.52 4.70
C TYR A 294 -5.58 20.00 4.97
N VAL A 295 -5.21 20.10 6.25
CA VAL A 295 -3.88 20.50 6.70
C VAL A 295 -3.38 19.49 7.73
N ALA A 296 -2.18 18.97 7.57
CA ALA A 296 -1.56 18.08 8.55
C ALA A 296 -0.23 18.66 9.04
N VAL A 297 -0.04 18.62 10.36
CA VAL A 297 1.11 19.18 11.06
C VAL A 297 1.77 18.10 11.88
N PHE A 298 3.07 17.92 11.71
CA PHE A 298 3.82 16.83 12.30
C PHE A 298 5.00 17.35 13.12
N ASN A 299 5.23 16.73 14.27
CA ASN A 299 6.45 16.87 15.06
C ASN A 299 7.33 15.64 14.79
N LEU A 300 8.49 15.84 14.17
CA LEU A 300 9.43 14.77 13.80
C LEU A 300 10.60 14.66 14.78
N GLY A 301 10.60 15.43 15.87
CA GLY A 301 11.65 15.40 16.89
C GLY A 301 11.23 14.67 18.17
N ASP A 302 12.24 14.41 19.01
CA ASP A 302 12.13 13.62 20.25
C ASP A 302 11.57 14.41 21.46
N LYS A 303 10.93 15.56 21.23
CA LYS A 303 10.44 16.45 22.29
C LYS A 303 9.07 17.03 21.95
N ASP A 304 8.25 17.23 22.97
CA ASP A 304 7.01 17.98 22.84
C ASP A 304 7.28 19.40 22.32
N SER A 305 6.39 19.90 21.46
CA SER A 305 6.53 21.22 20.83
C SER A 305 5.20 21.96 20.74
N GLY A 306 5.28 23.28 20.72
CA GLY A 306 4.17 24.17 20.39
C GLY A 306 4.60 25.09 19.26
N ILE A 307 3.85 25.11 18.16
CA ILE A 307 4.16 25.96 17.00
C ILE A 307 2.95 26.80 16.59
N SER A 308 3.23 27.99 16.04
CA SER A 308 2.21 28.86 15.45
C SER A 308 2.46 28.97 13.95
N ILE A 309 1.47 28.57 13.16
CA ILE A 309 1.55 28.53 11.69
C ILE A 309 0.61 29.61 11.15
N PRO A 310 1.12 30.70 10.54
CA PRO A 310 0.28 31.65 9.84
C PRO A 310 -0.50 30.95 8.73
N LEU A 311 -1.81 31.21 8.58
CA LEU A 311 -2.57 30.63 7.47
C LEU A 311 -2.07 31.10 6.09
N ALA A 312 -1.38 32.24 6.05
CA ALA A 312 -0.69 32.71 4.85
C ALA A 312 0.42 31.76 4.36
N ASP A 313 1.03 30.95 5.24
CA ASP A 313 1.99 29.91 4.83
C ASP A 313 1.30 28.79 4.01
N LEU A 314 -0.01 28.64 4.20
CA LEU A 314 -0.88 27.67 3.50
C LEU A 314 -1.62 28.30 2.31
N GLU A 315 -1.32 29.57 1.98
CA GLU A 315 -2.04 30.37 0.98
C GLU A 315 -3.54 30.54 1.26
N ILE A 316 -3.95 30.42 2.52
CA ILE A 316 -5.33 30.65 2.97
C ILE A 316 -5.44 32.09 3.49
N TYR A 317 -6.06 32.97 2.69
CA TYR A 317 -6.22 34.40 3.00
C TYR A 317 -7.63 34.78 3.41
N ASP A 318 -8.62 34.00 2.99
CA ASP A 318 -10.04 34.24 3.29
C ASP A 318 -10.39 33.75 4.71
N GLY A 319 -11.52 34.24 5.23
CA GLY A 319 -12.08 33.74 6.48
C GLY A 319 -12.50 32.27 6.35
N VAL A 320 -11.92 31.42 7.19
CA VAL A 320 -12.23 29.98 7.26
C VAL A 320 -12.54 29.58 8.69
N ASN A 321 -13.28 28.49 8.85
CA ASN A 321 -13.41 27.76 10.12
C ASN A 321 -12.71 26.40 10.00
N GLY A 322 -12.00 26.02 11.06
CA GLY A 322 -11.25 24.77 11.17
C GLY A 322 -11.89 23.77 12.11
N THR A 323 -11.74 22.48 11.82
CA THR A 323 -12.00 21.38 12.76
C THR A 323 -10.78 20.47 12.82
N GLU A 324 -10.27 20.18 14.00
CA GLU A 324 -9.19 19.21 14.21
C GLU A 324 -9.77 17.78 14.15
N LEU A 325 -9.26 16.95 13.24
CA LEU A 325 -9.91 15.72 12.80
C LEU A 325 -9.78 14.56 13.80
N TRP A 326 -8.81 14.60 14.71
CA TRP A 326 -8.63 13.56 15.73
C TRP A 326 -9.46 13.82 16.98
N SER A 327 -9.58 15.07 17.39
CA SER A 327 -10.21 15.51 18.64
C SER A 327 -11.60 16.12 18.46
N GLY A 328 -11.94 16.59 17.25
CA GLY A 328 -13.16 17.35 16.97
C GLY A 328 -13.12 18.81 17.47
N GLU A 329 -11.97 19.30 17.91
CA GLU A 329 -11.80 20.68 18.38
C GLU A 329 -12.01 21.68 17.22
N HIS A 330 -12.84 22.71 17.45
CA HIS A 330 -13.11 23.75 16.45
C HIS A 330 -12.21 24.96 16.63
N VAL A 331 -11.86 25.59 15.50
CA VAL A 331 -11.10 26.85 15.45
C VAL A 331 -11.86 27.85 14.60
N GLU A 332 -12.38 28.91 15.22
CA GLU A 332 -13.16 29.95 14.54
C GLU A 332 -12.26 31.04 13.97
N GLU A 333 -12.43 31.35 12.68
CA GLU A 333 -11.73 32.43 11.95
C GLU A 333 -10.23 32.63 12.30
N PRO A 334 -9.39 31.57 12.28
CA PRO A 334 -8.00 31.71 12.70
C PRO A 334 -7.21 32.51 11.66
N LYS A 335 -6.35 33.42 12.14
CA LYS A 335 -5.27 34.01 11.30
C LYS A 335 -3.99 33.16 11.32
N SER A 336 -3.82 32.39 12.38
CA SER A 336 -2.73 31.45 12.59
C SER A 336 -3.25 30.25 13.35
N LEU A 337 -2.72 29.08 13.02
CA LEU A 337 -2.98 27.84 13.71
C LEU A 337 -1.95 27.64 14.83
N SER A 338 -2.40 27.66 16.09
CA SER A 338 -1.56 27.30 17.24
C SER A 338 -1.71 25.81 17.53
N VAL A 339 -0.62 25.06 17.37
CA VAL A 339 -0.61 23.59 17.45
C VAL A 339 0.30 23.15 18.59
N SER A 340 -0.21 22.36 19.52
CA SER A 340 0.60 21.61 20.49
C SER A 340 0.71 20.15 20.07
N LEU A 341 1.94 19.66 19.96
CA LEU A 341 2.28 18.32 19.48
C LEU A 341 3.17 17.62 20.50
N LYS A 342 2.85 16.35 20.79
CA LYS A 342 3.77 15.46 21.47
C LYS A 342 4.99 15.16 20.59
N SER A 343 6.06 14.66 21.20
CA SER A 343 7.14 13.99 20.46
C SER A 343 6.55 12.99 19.48
N HIS A 344 6.96 13.04 18.22
CA HIS A 344 6.46 12.16 17.14
C HIS A 344 4.95 12.27 16.86
N GLY A 345 4.27 13.30 17.39
CA GLY A 345 2.84 13.47 17.26
C GLY A 345 2.42 14.26 16.01
N ALA A 346 1.15 14.13 15.64
CA ALA A 346 0.54 14.87 14.54
C ALA A 346 -0.82 15.45 14.94
N ARG A 347 -1.23 16.49 14.22
CA ARG A 347 -2.61 16.98 14.17
C ARG A 347 -3.04 17.17 12.73
N ALA A 348 -4.32 16.98 12.46
CA ALA A 348 -4.90 17.17 11.15
C ALA A 348 -6.13 18.07 11.26
N TYR A 349 -6.33 18.96 10.30
CA TYR A 349 -7.41 19.94 10.30
C TYR A 349 -8.14 19.93 8.98
N HIS A 350 -9.44 20.19 9.02
CA HIS A 350 -10.24 20.51 7.85
C HIS A 350 -10.73 21.96 7.97
N PHE A 351 -10.31 22.80 7.02
CA PHE A 351 -10.72 24.19 6.90
C PHE A 351 -11.80 24.35 5.84
N THR A 352 -12.89 25.02 6.20
CA THR A 352 -14.00 25.35 5.30
C THR A 352 -14.18 26.85 5.24
N TYR A 353 -14.53 27.38 4.07
CA TYR A 353 -14.84 28.81 3.93
C TYR A 353 -16.15 29.17 4.63
N ASN A 354 -16.21 30.39 5.15
CA ASN A 354 -17.39 30.95 5.80
C ASN A 354 -18.56 31.21 4.86
#